data_AF-A0A359HCV2-F1
#
_entry.id   AF-A0A359HCV2-F1
#
_cell.length_a   1.000
_cell.length_b   1.000
_cell.length_c   1.000
_cell.angle_alpha   90.00
_cell.angle_beta   90.00
_cell.angle_gamma   90.00
#
_symmetry.space_group_name_H-M   'P 1'
#
loop_
_entity.id
_entity.type
_entity.pdbx_description
1 polymer ?
#
loop_
_entity_poly.entity_id
_entity_poly.type
_entity_poly.pdbx_seq_one_letter_code
_entity_poly.pdbx_strand_id
1 'polypeptide(L)'
;MPKHLINITAAAEQDLVQIVDYIANDNPTAALKLAEEIECSILQLEDFPLIGAIPKNRRLTQQGYRVLIVDSYLVFYVPLNNGTVEIRRNISGKRDYNFFIITSMKTFLVCKGETLQDSPKSRVSCMITLIE
;
A
#
# COMPACT_ATOMS: atom_id res chain seq x y z
N MET A 1 8.92 17.94 16.64
CA MET A 1 7.66 17.20 16.82
C MET A 1 7.93 15.72 16.55
N PRO A 2 7.27 14.77 17.21
CA PRO A 2 7.49 13.36 16.90
C PRO A 2 6.99 13.08 15.49
N LYS A 3 7.90 12.70 14.61
CA LYS A 3 7.58 12.24 13.26
C LYS A 3 6.95 10.85 13.34
N HIS A 4 5.86 10.65 12.61
CA HIS A 4 5.26 9.32 12.48
C HIS A 4 6.18 8.42 11.65
N LEU A 5 6.30 7.16 12.04
CA LEU A 5 7.08 6.19 11.28
C LEU A 5 6.28 5.73 10.06
N ILE A 6 6.86 5.77 8.87
CA ILE A 6 6.23 5.22 7.67
C ILE A 6 6.61 3.75 7.53
N ASN A 7 5.61 2.87 7.43
CA ASN A 7 5.80 1.46 7.13
C ASN A 7 5.16 1.14 5.78
N ILE A 8 5.94 0.68 4.81
CA ILE A 8 5.45 0.31 3.49
C ILE A 8 5.36 -1.21 3.42
N THR A 9 4.18 -1.71 3.05
CA THR A 9 4.00 -3.16 2.86
C THR A 9 4.60 -3.62 1.54
N ALA A 10 5.06 -4.87 1.48
CA ALA A 10 5.60 -5.46 0.24
C ALA A 10 4.60 -5.39 -0.93
N ALA A 11 3.30 -5.46 -0.65
CA ALA A 11 2.25 -5.29 -1.66
C ALA A 11 2.25 -3.87 -2.24
N ALA A 12 2.38 -2.84 -1.39
CA ALA A 12 2.45 -1.45 -1.83
C ALA A 12 3.74 -1.15 -2.62
N GLU A 13 4.86 -1.76 -2.24
CA GLU A 13 6.12 -1.66 -3.00
C GLU A 13 5.98 -2.28 -4.39
N GLN A 14 5.45 -3.50 -4.47
CA GLN A 14 5.20 -4.18 -5.75
C GLN A 14 4.24 -3.39 -6.65
N ASP A 15 3.22 -2.77 -6.05
CA ASP A 15 2.30 -1.92 -6.77
C ASP A 15 3.03 -0.71 -7.40
N LEU A 16 3.96 -0.07 -6.66
CA LEU A 16 4.75 1.06 -7.19
C LEU A 16 5.65 0.63 -8.33
N VAL A 17 6.38 -0.48 -8.17
CA VAL A 17 7.24 -1.02 -9.22
C VAL A 17 6.44 -1.26 -10.49
N GLN A 18 5.29 -1.94 -10.40
CA GLN A 18 4.44 -2.19 -11.55
C GLN A 18 3.90 -0.91 -12.21
N ILE A 19 3.56 0.10 -11.41
CA ILE A 19 3.07 1.38 -11.92
C ILE A 19 4.18 2.13 -12.66
N VAL A 20 5.37 2.20 -12.06
CA VAL A 20 6.53 2.88 -12.64
C VAL A 20 6.98 2.17 -13.90
N ASP A 21 7.12 0.84 -13.89
CA ASP A 21 7.53 0.05 -15.05
C ASP A 21 6.54 0.20 -16.21
N TYR A 22 5.23 0.18 -15.91
CA TYR A 22 4.18 0.35 -16.91
C TYR A 22 4.27 1.72 -17.60
N ILE A 23 4.46 2.80 -16.83
CA ILE A 23 4.58 4.15 -17.39
C ILE A 23 5.93 4.33 -18.08
N ALA A 24 7.01 3.78 -17.53
CA ALA A 24 8.36 3.97 -18.05
C ALA A 24 8.55 3.38 -19.44
N ASN A 25 7.77 2.35 -19.80
CA ASN A 25 7.76 1.78 -21.14
C ASN A 25 7.25 2.77 -22.21
N ASP A 26 6.40 3.73 -21.85
CA ASP A 26 5.87 4.76 -22.75
C ASP A 26 6.56 6.12 -22.55
N ASN A 27 6.70 6.55 -21.28
CA ASN A 27 7.32 7.81 -20.90
C ASN A 27 8.11 7.67 -19.58
N PRO A 28 9.44 7.43 -19.64
CA PRO A 28 10.27 7.25 -18.44
C PRO A 28 10.38 8.52 -17.58
N THR A 29 10.33 9.72 -18.18
CA THR A 29 10.36 10.98 -17.44
C THR A 29 9.08 11.16 -16.61
N ALA A 30 7.93 10.80 -17.16
CA ALA A 30 6.67 10.82 -16.42
C ALA A 30 6.65 9.79 -15.29
N ALA A 31 7.24 8.60 -15.51
CA ALA A 31 7.34 7.56 -14.48
C ALA A 31 8.18 8.02 -13.28
N LEU A 32 9.34 8.64 -13.53
CA LEU A 32 10.19 9.18 -12.49
C LEU A 32 9.48 10.29 -11.70
N LYS A 33 8.86 11.24 -12.40
CA LYS A 33 8.12 12.33 -11.78
C LYS A 33 6.99 11.83 -10.87
N LEU A 34 6.25 10.81 -11.32
CA LEU A 34 5.20 10.21 -10.50
C LEU A 34 5.77 9.55 -9.24
N ALA A 35 6.89 8.84 -9.35
CA ALA A 35 7.52 8.20 -8.20
C ALA A 35 7.94 9.25 -7.14
N GLU A 36 8.56 10.35 -7.58
CA GLU A 36 8.93 11.48 -6.73
C GLU A 36 7.70 12.13 -6.07
N GLU A 37 6.62 12.35 -6.81
CA GLU A 37 5.38 12.92 -6.29
C GLU A 37 4.74 12.02 -5.22
N ILE A 38 4.73 10.70 -5.44
CA ILE A 38 4.22 9.73 -4.46
C ILE A 38 5.10 9.74 -3.20
N GLU A 39 6.42 9.69 -3.36
CA GLU A 39 7.35 9.73 -2.23
C GLU A 39 7.17 11.01 -1.40
N CYS A 40 7.14 12.18 -2.05
CA CYS A 40 6.91 13.45 -1.39
C CYS A 40 5.57 13.48 -0.64
N SER A 41 4.52 12.91 -1.24
CA SER A 41 3.20 12.83 -0.62
C SER A 41 3.18 11.88 0.59
N ILE A 42 3.94 10.79 0.55
CA ILE A 42 4.10 9.85 1.67
C ILE A 42 4.86 10.52 2.81
N LEU A 43 5.92 11.27 2.53
CA LEU A 43 6.70 11.99 3.55
C LEU A 43 5.85 13.00 4.32
N GLN A 44 4.84 13.62 3.67
CA GLN A 44 3.90 14.49 4.36
C GLN A 44 3.08 13.77 5.44
N LEU A 45 2.91 12.44 5.34
CA LEU A 45 2.20 11.65 6.35
C LEU A 45 3.00 11.51 7.66
N GLU A 46 4.31 11.77 7.65
CA GLU A 46 5.13 11.81 8.88
C GLU A 46 4.64 12.90 9.83
N ASP A 47 4.29 14.08 9.27
CA ASP A 47 3.85 15.23 10.03
C ASP A 47 2.32 15.29 10.13
N PHE A 48 1.62 14.89 9.06
CA PHE A 48 0.17 15.01 8.95
C PHE A 48 -0.49 13.69 8.51
N PRO A 49 -0.57 12.68 9.38
CA PRO A 49 -1.16 11.38 9.03
C PRO A 49 -2.66 11.44 8.69
N LEU A 50 -3.35 12.55 9.01
CA LEU A 50 -4.80 12.70 8.80
C LEU A 50 -5.17 13.48 7.53
N ILE A 51 -4.21 13.89 6.69
CA ILE A 51 -4.48 14.68 5.46
C ILE A 51 -5.27 13.91 4.42
N GLY A 52 -5.15 12.58 4.41
CA GLY A 52 -5.83 11.74 3.45
C GLY A 52 -7.35 11.77 3.62
N ALA A 53 -8.05 11.70 2.48
CA ALA A 53 -9.49 11.65 2.41
C ALA A 53 -10.03 10.33 3.00
N ILE A 54 -11.24 10.40 3.55
CA ILE A 54 -11.95 9.21 4.00
C ILE A 54 -12.57 8.53 2.77
N PRO A 55 -12.30 7.24 2.53
CA PRO A 55 -12.88 6.52 1.39
C PRO A 55 -14.40 6.47 1.50
N LYS A 56 -15.10 6.57 0.36
CA LYS A 56 -16.57 6.48 0.30
C LYS A 56 -17.12 5.11 0.70
N ASN A 57 -16.30 4.06 0.64
CA ASN A 57 -16.71 2.70 0.98
C ASN A 57 -16.71 2.49 2.50
N ARG A 58 -17.89 2.24 3.07
CA ARG A 58 -18.10 2.04 4.51
C ARG A 58 -17.20 0.96 5.12
N ARG A 59 -16.86 -0.11 4.39
CA ARG A 59 -15.97 -1.17 4.88
C ARG A 59 -14.55 -0.67 5.11
N LEU A 60 -14.04 0.15 4.19
CA LEU A 60 -12.72 0.77 4.31
C LEU A 60 -12.70 1.78 5.46
N THR A 61 -13.75 2.59 5.60
CA THR A 61 -13.88 3.55 6.70
C THR A 61 -13.87 2.83 8.06
N GLN A 62 -14.60 1.72 8.19
CA GLN A 62 -14.64 0.93 9.43
C GLN A 62 -13.28 0.33 9.80
N GLN A 63 -12.44 0.05 8.79
CA GLN A 63 -11.09 -0.47 8.99
C GLN A 63 -10.04 0.63 9.21
N GLY A 64 -10.43 1.90 9.26
CA GLY A 64 -9.53 3.02 9.50
C GLY A 64 -8.70 3.45 8.30
N TYR A 65 -9.07 3.02 7.08
CA TYR A 65 -8.36 3.43 5.88
C TYR A 65 -8.55 4.91 5.58
N ARG A 66 -7.48 5.50 5.08
CA ARG A 66 -7.42 6.80 4.44
C ARG A 66 -6.83 6.65 3.06
N VAL A 67 -7.17 7.60 2.20
CA VAL A 67 -6.73 7.62 0.81
C VAL A 67 -6.04 8.94 0.56
N LEU A 68 -4.78 8.86 0.16
CA LEU A 68 -4.04 10.00 -0.39
C LEU A 68 -4.19 9.96 -1.91
N ILE A 69 -4.59 11.08 -2.50
CA ILE A 69 -4.78 11.21 -3.95
C ILE A 69 -3.54 11.93 -4.47
N VAL A 70 -2.75 11.24 -5.28
CA VAL A 70 -1.54 11.77 -5.90
C VAL A 70 -1.71 11.66 -7.40
N ASP A 71 -1.94 12.81 -8.05
CA ASP A 71 -2.33 12.90 -9.46
C ASP A 71 -3.47 11.91 -9.81
N SER A 72 -3.19 10.91 -10.64
CA SER A 72 -4.14 9.89 -11.08
C SER A 72 -4.03 8.59 -10.28
N TYR A 73 -3.42 8.60 -9.08
CA TYR A 73 -3.18 7.42 -8.25
C TYR A 73 -3.72 7.61 -6.84
N LEU A 74 -4.16 6.50 -6.26
CA LEU A 74 -4.71 6.40 -4.91
C LEU A 74 -3.78 5.57 -4.05
N VAL A 75 -3.24 6.19 -3.01
CA VAL A 75 -2.41 5.55 -1.99
C VAL A 75 -3.29 5.25 -0.78
N PHE A 76 -3.50 3.97 -0.50
CA PHE A 76 -4.27 3.51 0.64
C PHE A 76 -3.36 3.29 1.83
N TYR A 77 -3.67 3.97 2.93
CA TYR A 77 -2.89 3.89 4.15
C TYR A 77 -3.79 3.86 5.39
N VAL A 78 -3.22 3.41 6.51
CA VAL A 78 -3.89 3.35 7.81
C VAL A 78 -2.97 3.99 8.87
N PRO A 79 -3.41 5.05 9.55
CA PRO A 79 -2.71 5.55 10.73
C PRO A 79 -2.97 4.60 11.91
N LEU A 80 -1.89 4.10 12.52
CA LEU A 80 -1.92 3.20 13.68
C LEU A 80 -1.74 3.98 14.99
N ASN A 81 -2.28 3.43 16.08
CA ASN A 81 -2.26 4.08 17.40
C ASN A 81 -0.85 4.22 18.01
N ASN A 82 0.13 3.48 17.49
CA ASN A 82 1.53 3.50 17.93
C ASN A 82 2.35 4.64 17.26
N GLY A 83 1.70 5.52 16.48
CA GLY A 83 2.39 6.58 15.76
C GLY A 83 3.02 6.13 14.43
N THR A 84 2.65 4.96 13.92
CA THR A 84 3.08 4.47 12.60
C THR A 84 1.98 4.72 11.57
N VAL A 85 2.36 5.13 10.36
CA VAL A 85 1.50 5.18 9.18
C VAL A 85 1.84 3.99 8.29
N GLU A 86 0.89 3.08 8.11
CA GLU A 86 1.08 1.89 7.29
C GLU A 86 0.49 2.07 5.89
N ILE A 87 1.34 2.00 4.87
CA ILE A 87 0.95 2.05 3.47
C ILE A 87 0.68 0.64 2.96
N ARG A 88 -0.58 0.39 2.57
CA ARG A 88 -1.05 -0.95 2.23
C ARG A 88 -1.10 -1.22 0.73
N ARG A 89 -1.53 -0.25 -0.07
CA ARG A 89 -1.73 -0.43 -1.52
C ARG A 89 -1.56 0.88 -2.28
N ASN A 90 -0.98 0.79 -3.48
CA ASN A 90 -0.91 1.88 -4.44
C ASN A 90 -1.65 1.47 -5.71
N ILE A 91 -2.62 2.25 -6.16
CA ILE A 91 -3.48 1.80 -7.24
C ILE A 91 -3.83 2.99 -8.15
N SER A 92 -3.98 2.73 -9.45
CA SER A 92 -4.31 3.75 -10.47
C SER A 92 -5.78 4.15 -10.49
N GLY A 93 -6.04 5.45 -10.33
CA GLY A 93 -7.34 6.13 -10.26
C GLY A 93 -8.24 5.90 -11.47
N LYS A 94 -7.62 5.51 -12.58
CA LYS A 94 -8.25 5.28 -13.89
C LYS A 94 -8.83 3.87 -14.05
N ARG A 95 -8.49 2.92 -13.18
CA ARG A 95 -9.04 1.55 -13.21
C ARG A 95 -10.22 1.45 -12.25
N ASP A 96 -11.32 0.82 -12.65
CA ASP A 96 -12.44 0.55 -11.73
C ASP A 96 -12.01 -0.36 -10.57
N TYR A 97 -11.93 0.21 -9.37
CA TYR A 97 -11.36 -0.39 -8.17
C TYR A 97 -12.22 -1.47 -7.50
N ASN A 98 -13.42 -1.72 -8.00
CA ASN A 98 -14.35 -2.68 -7.39
C ASN A 98 -13.74 -4.09 -7.31
N PHE A 99 -12.81 -4.42 -8.21
CA PHE A 99 -12.19 -5.74 -8.25
C PHE A 99 -11.16 -5.97 -7.12
N PHE A 100 -10.37 -4.96 -6.75
CA PHE A 100 -9.22 -5.16 -5.84
C PHE A 100 -9.61 -5.13 -4.36
N ILE A 101 -10.68 -4.39 -4.02
CA ILE A 101 -11.25 -4.31 -2.67
C ILE A 101 -11.74 -5.69 -2.19
N ILE A 102 -12.24 -6.53 -3.09
CA ILE A 102 -12.83 -7.84 -2.73
C ILE A 102 -11.72 -8.88 -2.48
N THR A 103 -10.64 -8.84 -3.25
CA THR A 103 -9.57 -9.85 -3.20
C THR A 103 -8.62 -9.65 -2.03
N SER A 104 -8.18 -8.42 -1.74
CA SER A 104 -7.25 -8.16 -0.61
C SER A 104 -7.91 -8.22 0.78
N MET A 105 -9.23 -8.06 0.87
CA MET A 105 -9.95 -8.28 2.13
C MET A 105 -10.08 -9.76 2.50
N LYS A 106 -10.03 -10.68 1.52
CA LYS A 106 -10.03 -12.13 1.78
C LYS A 106 -8.72 -12.58 2.41
N THR A 107 -7.58 -12.10 1.93
CA THR A 107 -6.26 -12.42 2.52
C THR A 107 -6.14 -11.89 3.95
N PHE A 108 -6.61 -10.66 4.23
CA PHE A 108 -6.58 -10.12 5.60
C PHE A 108 -7.50 -10.89 6.57
N LEU A 109 -8.60 -11.47 6.09
CA LEU A 109 -9.47 -12.35 6.89
C LEU A 109 -8.85 -13.73 7.16
N VAL A 110 -8.05 -14.25 6.23
CA VAL A 110 -7.34 -15.53 6.42
C VAL A 110 -6.22 -15.39 7.45
N CYS A 111 -5.51 -14.26 7.52
CA CYS A 111 -4.42 -14.07 8.48
C CYS A 111 -4.85 -13.78 9.94
N LYS A 112 -6.14 -13.57 10.23
CA LYS A 112 -6.63 -13.31 11.60
C LYS A 112 -6.86 -14.60 12.42
N GLY A 113 -6.48 -15.77 11.89
CA GLY A 113 -6.81 -17.08 12.46
C GLY A 113 -5.65 -17.92 13.00
N GLU A 114 -4.40 -17.43 13.05
CA GLU A 114 -3.28 -18.25 13.52
C GLU A 114 -2.57 -17.59 14.72
N THR A 115 -2.74 -18.23 15.87
CA THR A 115 -2.12 -17.93 17.16
C THR A 115 -0.60 -18.06 17.10
N LEU A 116 0.10 -17.10 17.73
CA LEU A 116 1.51 -17.19 18.07
C LEU A 116 1.81 -18.49 18.83
N GLN A 117 2.65 -19.36 18.25
CA GLN A 117 3.55 -20.18 19.03
C GLN A 117 4.83 -20.47 18.25
N ASP A 118 5.95 -20.17 18.91
CA ASP A 118 7.33 -20.60 18.63
C ASP A 118 8.14 -19.92 17.50
N SER A 119 9.07 -19.07 17.94
CA SER A 119 10.37 -18.86 17.29
C SER A 119 11.29 -20.07 17.59
N PRO A 120 12.53 -20.20 17.04
CA PRO A 120 13.13 -19.68 15.81
C PRO A 120 13.80 -20.81 14.97
N LYS A 121 13.97 -20.62 13.65
CA LYS A 121 15.16 -21.01 12.84
C LYS A 121 14.80 -21.23 11.37
N SER A 122 15.74 -20.78 10.54
CA SER A 122 16.12 -21.34 9.24
C SER A 122 15.46 -20.79 7.97
N ARG A 123 16.34 -20.14 7.20
CA ARG A 123 16.63 -20.40 5.79
C ARG A 123 15.53 -20.09 4.76
N VAL A 124 15.77 -18.96 4.09
CA VAL A 124 15.94 -18.85 2.63
C VAL A 124 15.56 -20.11 1.82
N SER A 125 14.72 -19.84 0.82
CA SER A 125 14.43 -20.64 -0.39
C SER A 125 13.11 -21.38 -0.36
N CYS A 126 12.15 -20.85 -1.10
CA CYS A 126 11.25 -21.67 -1.89
C CYS A 126 10.94 -20.93 -3.19
N MET A 127 11.84 -21.10 -4.18
CA MET A 127 11.45 -21.14 -5.58
C MET A 127 10.36 -22.21 -5.72
N ILE A 128 9.17 -21.84 -6.18
CA ILE A 128 8.34 -22.76 -6.97
C ILE A 128 7.74 -21.96 -8.13
N THR A 129 8.46 -22.00 -9.24
CA THR A 129 7.89 -22.05 -10.58
C THR A 129 7.14 -23.38 -10.70
N LEU A 130 5.92 -23.38 -11.26
CA LEU A 130 5.31 -24.57 -11.85
C LEU A 130 4.41 -24.13 -13.01
N ILE A 131 4.92 -24.32 -14.22
CA ILE A 131 4.16 -24.61 -15.42
C ILE A 131 4.75 -25.93 -15.95
N GLU A 132 3.83 -26.87 -16.20
CA GLU A 132 3.94 -28.30 -16.56
C GLU A 132 4.28 -29.30 -15.44
#